data_AF-A0A183C148-F1
#
_entry.id   AF-A0A183C148-F1
#
_cell.length_a   1.000
_cell.length_b   1.000
_cell.length_c   1.000
_cell.angle_alpha   90.00
_cell.angle_beta   90.00
_cell.angle_gamma   90.00
#
_symmetry.space_group_name_H-M   'P 1'
#
loop_
_entity.id
_entity.type
_entity.pdbx_description
1 polymer ?
#
loop_
_entity_poly.entity_id
_entity_poly.type
_entity_poly.pdbx_seq_one_letter_code
_entity_poly.pdbx_strand_id
1 'polypeptide(L)'
;MELDYQLIEVTHGNVHLFVGGEDAQPAGHMADTSTSANDPLFFLHHAFVDCIWEQWRQSKQNRNDREIAYPMDNAQYHSSHGEMWTG
;
A
#
# COMPACT_ATOMS: atom_id res chain seq x y z
N MET A 1 18.16 -3.10 -9.48
CA MET A 1 17.21 -2.37 -8.60
C MET A 1 16.79 -3.32 -7.49
N GLU A 2 17.00 -2.93 -6.24
CA GLU A 2 16.50 -3.62 -5.05
C GLU A 2 15.21 -2.89 -4.67
N LEU A 3 14.09 -3.60 -4.52
CA LEU A 3 12.88 -2.95 -4.00
C LEU A 3 13.03 -2.97 -2.50
N ASP A 4 13.12 -1.78 -1.93
CA ASP A 4 12.87 -1.58 -0.52
C ASP A 4 11.35 -1.51 -0.34
N TYR A 5 10.78 -2.45 0.41
CA TYR A 5 9.34 -2.47 0.72
C TYR A 5 8.90 -1.15 1.37
N GLN A 6 9.78 -0.52 2.14
CA GLN A 6 9.53 0.77 2.75
C GLN A 6 9.34 1.87 1.69
N LEU A 7 10.02 1.77 0.54
CA LEU A 7 9.92 2.78 -0.52
C LEU A 7 8.58 2.72 -1.26
N ILE A 8 8.04 1.52 -1.53
CA ILE A 8 6.72 1.39 -2.18
C ILE A 8 5.62 1.90 -1.27
N GLU A 9 5.65 1.51 0.02
CA GLU A 9 4.65 1.96 0.99
C GLU A 9 4.66 3.48 1.18
N VAL A 10 5.85 4.09 1.33
CA VAL A 10 5.97 5.55 1.47
C VAL A 10 5.49 6.29 0.22
N THR A 11 5.87 5.82 -0.98
CA THR A 11 5.44 6.46 -2.22
C THR A 11 3.94 6.26 -2.49
N HIS A 12 3.39 5.10 -2.14
CA HIS A 12 1.95 4.81 -2.13
C HIS A 12 1.19 5.78 -1.21
N GLY A 13 1.67 5.96 0.01
CA GLY A 13 1.09 6.88 0.99
C GLY A 13 1.09 8.33 0.52
N ASN A 14 2.16 8.81 -0.11
CA ASN A 14 2.23 10.18 -0.62
C ASN A 14 1.17 10.47 -1.70
N VAL A 15 0.83 9.48 -2.54
CA VAL A 15 -0.22 9.64 -3.56
C VAL A 15 -1.61 9.72 -2.92
N HIS A 16 -1.86 8.96 -1.84
CA HIS A 16 -3.08 9.09 -1.05
C HIS A 16 -3.27 10.52 -0.52
N LEU A 17 -2.23 11.07 0.11
CA LEU A 17 -2.25 12.43 0.66
C LEU A 17 -2.40 13.50 -0.42
N PHE A 18 -1.70 13.35 -1.54
CA PHE A 18 -1.77 14.28 -2.66
C PHE A 18 -3.16 14.31 -3.32
N VAL A 19 -3.73 13.14 -3.65
CA VAL A 19 -5.04 13.06 -4.32
C VAL A 19 -6.17 13.44 -3.36
N GLY A 20 -6.06 13.02 -2.09
CA GLY A 20 -7.03 13.38 -1.07
C GLY A 20 -6.94 14.83 -0.62
N GLY A 21 -5.82 15.51 -0.87
CA GLY A 21 -5.60 16.87 -0.41
C GLY A 21 -5.60 16.97 1.11
N GLU A 22 -4.56 16.41 1.75
CA GLU A 22 -4.45 16.39 3.23
C GLU A 22 -4.55 17.78 3.88
N ASP A 23 -4.06 18.81 3.20
CA ASP A 23 -4.11 20.21 3.65
C ASP A 23 -5.43 20.93 3.28
N ALA A 24 -6.28 20.31 2.46
CA ALA A 24 -7.57 20.88 2.06
C ALA A 24 -8.64 20.66 3.13
N GLN A 25 -9.63 21.55 3.23
CA GLN A 25 -10.74 21.41 4.18
C GLN A 25 -12.12 21.55 3.50
N PRO A 26 -12.96 20.48 3.51
CA PRO A 26 -12.63 19.14 4.00
C PRO A 26 -11.63 18.43 3.08
N ALA A 27 -10.78 17.57 3.67
CA ALA A 27 -9.96 16.64 2.90
C ALA A 27 -10.87 15.61 2.19
N GLY A 28 -10.42 15.14 1.03
CA GLY A 28 -11.06 14.07 0.27
C GLY A 28 -10.81 12.69 0.89
N HIS A 29 -11.64 11.71 0.52
CA HIS A 29 -11.58 10.35 1.07
C HIS A 29 -10.21 9.69 0.91
N MET A 30 -9.49 9.98 -0.18
CA MET A 30 -8.17 9.40 -0.45
C MET A 30 -7.10 9.72 0.61
N ALA A 31 -7.27 10.78 1.43
CA ALA A 31 -6.29 11.18 2.44
C ALA A 31 -6.38 10.39 3.76
N ASP A 32 -7.50 9.72 4.04
CA ASP A 32 -7.70 8.94 5.27
C ASP A 32 -7.78 7.45 4.93
N THR A 33 -6.94 6.64 5.54
CA THR A 33 -6.88 5.18 5.33
C THR A 33 -8.22 4.50 5.59
N SER A 34 -9.01 4.99 6.55
CA SER A 34 -10.33 4.44 6.90
C SER A 34 -11.41 4.74 5.86
N THR A 35 -11.23 5.80 5.06
CA THR A 35 -12.22 6.21 4.04
C THR A 35 -11.73 6.10 2.60
N SER A 36 -10.43 5.90 2.37
CA SER A 36 -9.82 5.94 1.04
C SER A 36 -10.49 5.02 0.02
N ALA A 37 -10.91 3.83 0.43
CA ALA A 37 -11.62 2.88 -0.43
C ALA A 37 -13.01 3.35 -0.91
N ASN A 38 -13.55 4.45 -0.35
CA ASN A 38 -14.79 5.06 -0.80
C ASN A 38 -14.61 5.93 -2.06
N ASP A 39 -13.37 6.26 -2.44
CA ASP A 39 -13.04 6.95 -3.70
C ASP A 39 -12.67 5.90 -4.77
N PRO A 40 -13.32 5.86 -5.95
CA PRO A 40 -12.97 4.92 -7.01
C PRO A 40 -11.50 4.98 -7.47
N LEU A 41 -10.82 6.12 -7.30
CA LEU A 41 -9.39 6.24 -7.61
C LEU A 41 -8.51 5.34 -6.74
N PHE A 42 -8.99 4.93 -5.56
CA PHE A 42 -8.33 3.96 -4.69
C PHE A 42 -7.92 2.70 -5.45
N PHE A 43 -8.87 2.10 -6.18
CA PHE A 43 -8.63 0.84 -6.88
C PHE A 43 -7.66 1.00 -8.04
N LEU A 44 -7.69 2.13 -8.74
CA LEU A 44 -6.74 2.42 -9.82
C LEU A 44 -5.32 2.64 -9.29
N HIS A 45 -5.19 3.37 -8.18
CA HIS A 45 -3.92 3.58 -7.49
C HIS A 45 -3.32 2.25 -7.01
N HIS A 46 -4.10 1.43 -6.33
CA HIS A 46 -3.64 0.12 -5.87
C HIS A 46 -3.32 -0.84 -7.03
N ALA A 47 -4.08 -0.83 -8.12
CA ALA A 47 -3.75 -1.63 -9.31
C ALA A 47 -2.40 -1.20 -9.93
N PHE A 48 -2.08 0.08 -9.90
CA PHE A 48 -0.77 0.57 -10.35
C PHE A 48 0.37 0.13 -9.41
N VAL A 49 0.16 0.19 -8.09
CA VAL A 49 1.12 -0.32 -7.11
C VAL A 49 1.36 -1.82 -7.28
N ASP A 50 0.29 -2.61 -7.47
CA ASP A 50 0.39 -4.05 -7.74
C ASP A 50 1.17 -4.34 -9.03
N CYS A 51 1.00 -3.49 -10.07
CA CYS A 51 1.75 -3.60 -11.31
C CYS A 51 3.25 -3.36 -11.11
N ILE A 52 3.64 -2.37 -10.30
CA ILE A 52 5.06 -2.13 -9.97
C ILE A 52 5.64 -3.33 -9.20
N TRP A 53 4.90 -3.84 -8.22
CA TRP A 53 5.33 -4.99 -7.44
C TRP A 53 5.51 -6.24 -8.31
N GLU A 54 4.57 -6.51 -9.22
CA GLU A 54 4.67 -7.64 -10.15
C GLU A 54 5.85 -7.49 -11.13
N GLN A 55 6.13 -6.28 -11.62
CA GLN A 55 7.31 -6.02 -12.45
C GLN A 55 8.61 -6.37 -11.71
N TRP A 56 8.69 -6.02 -10.43
CA TRP A 56 9.85 -6.44 -9.63
C TRP A 56 9.90 -7.94 -9.42
N ARG A 57 8.78 -8.60 -9.10
CA ARG A 57 8.74 -10.07 -8.97
C ARG A 57 9.26 -10.74 -10.23
N GLN A 58 8.84 -10.28 -11.40
CA GLN A 58 9.35 -10.77 -12.70
C GLN A 58 10.86 -10.57 -12.88
N SER A 59 11.43 -9.51 -12.30
CA SER A 59 12.87 -9.23 -12.38
C SER A 59 13.72 -10.05 -11.39
N LYS A 60 13.10 -10.64 -10.35
CA LYS A 60 13.81 -11.32 -9.25
C LYS A 60 13.50 -12.80 -9.10
N GLN A 61 12.34 -13.24 -9.56
CA GLN A 61 11.82 -14.59 -9.34
C GLN A 61 11.45 -15.22 -10.67
N ASN A 62 11.78 -16.50 -10.83
CA ASN A 62 11.24 -17.28 -11.95
C ASN A 62 9.73 -17.53 -11.72
N ARG A 63 9.04 -18.06 -12.74
CA ARG A 63 7.59 -18.28 -12.67
C ARG A 63 7.17 -19.19 -11.52
N ASN A 64 7.96 -20.23 -11.22
CA ASN A 64 7.61 -21.20 -10.18
C ASN A 64 7.75 -20.60 -8.79
N ASP A 65 8.75 -19.75 -8.57
CA ASP A 65 8.99 -19.13 -7.27
C ASP A 65 7.96 -18.04 -6.94
N ARG A 66 7.41 -17.34 -7.95
CA ARG A 66 6.46 -16.23 -7.75
C ARG A 66 5.17 -16.61 -7.02
N GLU A 67 4.74 -17.86 -7.13
CA GLU A 67 3.49 -18.36 -6.51
C GLU A 67 3.68 -18.81 -5.05
N ILE A 68 4.92 -18.98 -4.59
CA ILE A 68 5.23 -19.58 -3.28
C ILE A 68 6.18 -18.73 -2.42
N ALA A 69 6.99 -17.85 -3.02
CA ALA A 69 7.97 -17.03 -2.33
C ALA A 69 7.38 -15.66 -1.96
N TYR A 70 6.45 -15.68 -1.00
CA TYR A 70 5.98 -14.47 -0.33
C TYR A 70 6.92 -14.10 0.84
N PRO A 71 7.12 -12.81 1.12
CA PRO A 71 7.79 -12.40 2.36
C PRO A 71 7.05 -12.98 3.57
N MET A 72 7.80 -13.38 4.59
CA MET A 72 7.18 -13.84 5.84
C MET A 72 6.36 -12.70 6.45
N ASP A 73 5.22 -13.08 7.04
CA ASP A 73 4.34 -12.12 7.67
C ASP A 73 5.10 -11.33 8.74
N ASN A 74 5.25 -10.03 8.53
CA ASN A 74 6.00 -9.16 9.42
C ASN A 74 5.01 -8.52 10.41
N ALA A 75 4.83 -9.19 11.56
CA ALA A 75 3.96 -8.71 12.64
C ALA A 75 4.26 -7.27 13.13
N GLN A 76 5.36 -6.65 12.69
CA GLN A 76 5.71 -5.26 12.96
C GLN A 76 5.05 -4.22 12.04
N TYR A 77 4.52 -4.63 10.87
CA TYR A 77 3.99 -3.71 9.85
C TYR A 77 2.50 -3.88 9.58
N HIS A 78 1.86 -4.83 10.28
CA HIS A 78 0.43 -4.73 10.53
C HIS A 78 0.22 -3.49 11.40
N SER A 79 -0.56 -2.52 10.90
CA SER A 79 -1.00 -1.33 11.63
C SER A 79 -1.07 -1.60 13.13
N SER A 80 -0.30 -0.87 13.93
CA SER A 80 -0.24 -0.95 15.39
C SER A 80 -1.53 -0.45 16.07
N HIS A 81 -2.70 -0.83 15.55
CA HIS A 81 -4.02 -0.46 16.06
C HIS A 81 -4.76 -1.64 16.71
N GLY A 82 -4.03 -2.70 17.08
CA GLY A 82 -4.58 -3.91 17.72
C GLY A 82 -4.84 -3.81 19.23
N GLU A 83 -4.52 -2.71 19.91
CA GLU A 83 -4.63 -2.60 21.38
C GLU A 83 -5.55 -1.46 21.85
N MET A 84 -6.76 -1.33 21.30
CA MET A 84 -7.74 -0.36 21.84
C MET A 84 -9.18 -0.87 21.97
N TRP A 85 -9.43 -2.19 21.92
CA TRP A 85 -10.78 -2.76 22.07
C TRP A 85 -10.84 -4.04 22.90
N THR A 86 -10.13 -4.08 24.03
CA THR A 86 -10.52 -4.93 25.17
C THR A 86 -10.85 -4.04 26.35
N GLY A 87 -12.11 -3.62 26.41
CA GLY A 87 -12.72 -2.89 27.52
C GLY A 87 -14.22 -3.15 27.51
#